data_AF-A0A2D5AG80-F1
#
_entry.id   AF-A0A2D5AG80-F1
#
_cell.length_a   1.000
_cell.length_b   1.000
_cell.length_c   1.000
_cell.angle_alpha   90.00
_cell.angle_beta   90.00
_cell.angle_gamma   90.00
#
_symmetry.space_group_name_H-M   'P 1'
#
loop_
_entity.id
_entity.type
_entity.pdbx_description
1 polymer ?
#
loop_
_entity_poly.entity_id
_entity_poly.type
_entity_poly.pdbx_seq_one_letter_code
_entity_poly.pdbx_strand_id
1 'polypeptide(L)'
;MKHTTCALALALTMTAGGPWVWGQCHADLNGNQTIDNDDLLILLADYGQSCEVAAWDDPVISEIHYNPSTQQGSDSDFEFVELMNPHPFAIDVGGWSLDDGIDATIPAGTTIEPHGFLLTANDTATYRAILGPFVGLVPWMGTSSLHNSGETIRLIRPDGTQADIVTYSDTGGWTNEADGAGGSLEWKGAGHDNALPESWIGSNALGGSPGADNSSWAD
;
A
#
# COMPACT_ATOMS: atom_id res chain seq x y z
N MET A 1 16.14 28.02 -4.43
CA MET A 1 14.95 27.86 -5.30
C MET A 1 13.82 27.37 -4.43
N LYS A 2 12.60 27.75 -4.79
CA LYS A 2 11.42 27.88 -3.92
C LYS A 2 11.12 26.60 -3.09
N HIS A 3 10.96 26.82 -1.79
CA HIS A 3 10.49 25.86 -0.80
C HIS A 3 8.96 25.84 -0.80
N THR A 4 8.37 24.66 -0.69
CA THR A 4 6.94 24.52 -0.38
C THR A 4 6.82 23.82 0.96
N THR A 5 6.20 24.53 1.90
CA THR A 5 6.01 24.21 3.32
C THR A 5 4.89 23.18 3.48
N CYS A 6 5.08 22.15 4.31
CA CYS A 6 3.98 21.31 4.79
C CYS A 6 3.27 22.06 5.92
N ALA A 7 2.03 22.45 5.69
CA ALA A 7 1.19 23.20 6.63
C ALA A 7 0.17 22.25 7.26
N LEU A 8 0.17 22.19 8.59
CA LEU A 8 -0.93 21.67 9.38
C LEU A 8 -2.12 22.63 9.25
N ALA A 9 -3.11 22.25 8.45
CA ALA A 9 -4.31 23.06 8.22
C ALA A 9 -5.30 22.85 9.37
N LEU A 10 -5.17 23.65 10.45
CA LEU A 10 -6.29 23.88 11.35
C LEU A 10 -7.16 24.99 10.75
N ALA A 11 -8.31 24.62 10.21
CA ALA A 11 -9.23 25.56 9.55
C ALA A 11 -9.87 26.50 10.58
N LEU A 12 -9.30 27.70 10.73
CA LEU A 12 -9.97 28.82 11.41
C LEU A 12 -10.35 29.86 10.35
N THR A 13 -11.65 30.05 10.15
CA THR A 13 -12.24 31.03 9.23
C THR A 13 -11.86 32.45 9.65
N MET A 14 -10.83 33.01 9.01
CA MET A 14 -10.38 34.38 9.21
C MET A 14 -11.17 35.34 8.32
N THR A 15 -12.12 36.06 8.93
CA THR A 15 -12.67 37.29 8.34
C THR A 15 -11.61 38.40 8.38
N ALA A 16 -11.36 39.05 7.24
CA ALA A 16 -10.37 40.10 7.08
C ALA A 16 -10.66 41.35 7.94
N GLY A 17 -9.63 41.82 8.66
CA GLY A 17 -9.55 43.21 9.16
C GLY A 17 -8.98 43.37 10.57
N GLY A 18 -7.67 43.65 10.70
CA GLY A 18 -7.08 44.10 11.97
C GLY A 18 -5.55 44.19 11.95
N PRO A 19 -4.92 45.17 12.63
CA PRO A 19 -3.48 45.41 12.57
C PRO A 19 -2.70 44.37 13.40
N TRP A 20 -1.61 43.89 12.82
CA TRP A 20 -0.49 43.13 13.42
C TRP A 20 -0.63 42.69 14.88
N VAL A 21 -1.00 41.43 15.12
CA VAL A 21 -0.78 40.76 16.41
C VAL A 21 0.39 39.80 16.24
N TRP A 22 1.59 40.24 16.64
CA TRP A 22 2.73 39.35 16.89
C TRP A 22 2.51 38.69 18.24
N GLY A 23 2.38 37.38 18.29
CA GLY A 23 2.39 36.68 19.56
C GLY A 23 1.87 35.26 19.54
N GLN A 24 2.23 34.43 18.56
CA GLN A 24 2.37 33.02 18.93
C GLN A 24 3.68 32.92 19.72
N CYS A 25 3.54 32.60 21.01
CA CYS A 25 4.68 32.19 21.81
C CYS A 25 5.30 30.98 21.13
N HIS A 26 6.51 31.12 20.59
CA HIS A 26 7.16 30.07 19.80
C HIS A 26 7.40 28.77 20.59
N ALA A 27 7.25 28.84 21.92
CA ALA A 27 7.40 27.75 22.87
C ALA A 27 6.08 27.36 23.58
N ASP A 28 4.94 27.92 23.15
CA ASP A 28 3.61 27.42 23.51
C ASP A 28 3.30 26.28 22.53
N LEU A 29 3.61 25.06 22.95
CA LEU A 29 3.53 23.85 22.13
C LEU A 29 2.12 23.23 22.18
N ASN A 30 1.34 23.51 23.23
CA ASN A 30 -0.03 23.01 23.36
C ASN A 30 -1.10 24.02 22.85
N GLY A 31 -0.70 25.24 22.48
CA GLY A 31 -1.57 26.27 21.91
C GLY A 31 -2.48 26.96 22.92
N ASN A 32 -2.18 26.87 24.22
CA ASN A 32 -3.00 27.43 25.30
C ASN A 32 -2.70 28.91 25.60
N GLN A 33 -1.85 29.56 24.80
CA GLN A 33 -1.39 30.95 24.91
C GLN A 33 -0.58 31.24 26.18
N THR A 34 -0.08 30.20 26.84
CA THR A 34 0.78 30.26 28.02
C THR A 34 2.04 29.44 27.73
N ILE A 35 3.19 29.83 28.30
CA ILE A 35 4.38 28.98 28.31
C ILE A 35 4.51 28.44 29.73
N ASP A 36 4.23 27.16 29.92
CA ASP A 36 4.21 26.54 31.24
C ASP A 36 4.83 25.13 31.25
N ASN A 37 4.60 24.38 32.33
CA ASN A 37 5.20 23.05 32.49
C ASN A 37 4.61 22.04 31.50
N ASP A 38 3.42 22.27 30.95
CA ASP A 38 2.81 21.35 29.98
C ASP A 38 3.55 21.41 28.64
N ASP A 39 4.03 22.59 28.23
CA ASP A 39 4.90 22.73 27.05
C ASP A 39 6.26 22.05 27.25
N LEU A 40 6.82 22.15 28.47
CA LEU A 40 8.06 21.46 28.81
C LEU A 40 7.89 19.93 28.77
N LEU A 41 6.73 19.42 29.19
CA LEU A 41 6.43 17.99 29.14
C LEU A 41 6.29 17.49 27.70
N ILE A 42 5.70 18.28 26.79
CA ILE A 42 5.69 17.97 25.36
C ILE A 42 7.12 17.89 24.82
N LEU A 43 7.95 18.90 25.11
CA LEU A 43 9.34 18.90 24.67
C LEU A 43 10.15 17.70 25.20
N LEU A 44 9.93 17.30 26.45
CA LEU A 44 10.60 16.14 27.05
C LEU A 44 10.08 14.81 26.52
N ALA A 45 8.78 14.71 26.21
CA ALA A 45 8.19 13.52 25.59
C ALA A 45 8.73 13.30 24.17
N ASP A 46 8.97 14.40 23.45
CA ASP A 46 9.40 14.37 22.06
C ASP A 46 10.94 14.50 21.90
N TYR A 47 11.68 14.65 23.00
CA TYR A 47 13.13 14.82 22.96
C TYR A 47 13.83 13.57 22.43
N GLY A 48 14.55 13.73 21.31
CA GLY A 48 15.24 12.63 20.65
C GLY A 48 14.38 11.85 19.65
N GLN A 49 13.12 12.24 19.45
CA GLN A 49 12.36 11.81 18.29
C GLN A 49 13.05 12.36 17.04
N SER A 50 13.42 11.47 16.11
CA SER A 50 13.69 11.86 14.74
C SER A 50 12.36 11.87 14.00
N CYS A 51 12.05 12.94 13.29
CA CYS A 51 11.06 12.84 12.22
C CYS A 51 11.65 11.87 11.20
N GLU A 52 11.20 10.60 11.19
CA GLU A 52 11.31 9.83 9.97
C GLU A 52 10.48 10.62 8.97
N VAL A 53 11.16 11.23 7.99
CA VAL A 53 10.47 11.46 6.73
C VAL A 53 10.03 10.08 6.31
N ALA A 54 8.77 9.72 6.56
CA ALA A 54 8.10 8.73 5.73
C ALA A 54 8.14 9.36 4.33
N ALA A 55 9.23 9.09 3.61
CA ALA A 55 9.65 9.86 2.45
C ALA A 55 8.81 9.54 1.21
N TRP A 56 7.85 8.63 1.38
CA TRP A 56 7.08 7.98 0.35
C TRP A 56 5.70 7.63 0.92
N ASP A 57 4.65 7.93 0.16
CA ASP A 57 3.31 7.42 0.41
C ASP A 57 3.23 6.03 -0.21
N ASP A 58 3.64 5.02 0.56
CA ASP A 58 3.85 3.67 0.06
C ASP A 58 2.51 2.96 -0.24
N PRO A 59 2.33 2.36 -1.42
CA PRO A 59 1.32 1.34 -1.59
C PRO A 59 1.72 0.07 -0.80
N VAL A 60 0.74 -0.77 -0.54
CA VAL A 60 0.90 -2.02 0.20
C VAL A 60 0.54 -3.18 -0.72
N ILE A 61 1.22 -4.32 -0.60
CA ILE A 61 0.80 -5.54 -1.29
C ILE A 61 -0.50 -6.01 -0.62
N SER A 62 -1.63 -5.97 -1.33
CA SER A 62 -2.95 -6.26 -0.79
C SER A 62 -3.42 -7.67 -1.08
N GLU A 63 -3.03 -8.23 -2.22
CA GLU A 63 -3.55 -9.50 -2.71
C GLU A 63 -2.53 -10.24 -3.60
N ILE A 64 -2.45 -11.57 -3.43
CA ILE A 64 -1.54 -12.45 -4.18
C ILE A 64 -2.32 -13.68 -4.62
N HIS A 65 -2.40 -13.95 -5.92
CA HIS A 65 -3.09 -15.13 -6.47
C HIS A 65 -2.07 -16.11 -7.07
N TYR A 66 -1.32 -16.79 -6.20
CA TYR A 66 -0.12 -17.56 -6.57
C TYR A 66 -0.38 -18.99 -7.05
N ASN A 67 -1.58 -19.54 -6.81
CA ASN A 67 -1.95 -20.88 -7.25
C ASN A 67 -3.44 -20.86 -7.65
N PRO A 68 -3.77 -20.31 -8.83
CA PRO A 68 -5.16 -20.23 -9.30
C PRO A 68 -5.81 -21.61 -9.41
N SER A 69 -7.13 -21.68 -9.32
CA SER A 69 -7.81 -22.95 -9.59
C SER A 69 -7.74 -23.29 -11.07
N THR A 70 -7.53 -24.57 -11.39
CA THR A 70 -7.67 -25.10 -12.76
C THR A 70 -9.06 -24.85 -13.38
N GLN A 71 -10.07 -24.52 -12.56
CA GLN A 71 -11.39 -24.08 -13.05
C GLN A 71 -11.33 -22.71 -13.75
N GLN A 72 -10.40 -21.83 -13.36
CA GLN A 72 -10.21 -20.50 -13.95
C GLN A 72 -9.40 -20.61 -15.24
N GLY A 73 -8.28 -21.32 -15.21
CA GLY A 73 -7.37 -21.48 -16.34
C GLY A 73 -6.01 -21.98 -15.92
N SER A 74 -4.98 -21.62 -16.67
CA SER A 74 -3.60 -21.89 -16.26
C SER A 74 -3.08 -20.81 -15.32
N ASP A 75 -2.07 -21.14 -14.52
CA ASP A 75 -1.42 -20.20 -13.61
C ASP A 75 -0.95 -18.94 -14.36
N SER A 76 -0.33 -19.11 -15.54
CA SER A 76 0.11 -17.98 -16.37
C SER A 76 -0.99 -17.03 -16.84
N ASP A 77 -2.26 -17.47 -16.84
CA ASP A 77 -3.41 -16.63 -17.22
C ASP A 77 -3.97 -15.84 -16.04
N PHE A 78 -3.86 -16.38 -14.82
CA PHE A 78 -4.58 -15.89 -13.65
C PHE A 78 -3.71 -15.48 -12.47
N GLU A 79 -2.41 -15.75 -12.47
CA GLU A 79 -1.52 -15.25 -11.44
C GLU A 79 -1.42 -13.72 -11.46
N PHE A 80 -1.50 -13.11 -10.27
CA PHE A 80 -1.29 -11.68 -10.10
C PHE A 80 -0.76 -11.34 -8.70
N VAL A 81 -0.20 -10.13 -8.61
CA VAL A 81 0.09 -9.43 -7.35
C VAL A 81 -0.54 -8.05 -7.44
N GLU A 82 -1.33 -7.69 -6.43
CA GLU A 82 -2.01 -6.41 -6.34
C GLU A 82 -1.34 -5.48 -5.33
N LEU A 83 -1.29 -4.20 -5.69
CA LEU A 83 -0.95 -3.10 -4.81
C LEU A 83 -2.19 -2.26 -4.51
N MET A 84 -2.40 -1.92 -3.25
CA MET A 84 -3.42 -0.97 -2.80
C MET A 84 -2.78 0.33 -2.32
N ASN A 85 -3.43 1.46 -2.61
CA ASN A 85 -3.16 2.73 -1.96
C ASN A 85 -3.94 2.85 -0.62
N PRO A 86 -3.30 2.79 0.57
CA PRO A 86 -4.01 2.91 1.83
C PRO A 86 -4.43 4.35 2.16
N HIS A 87 -4.00 5.34 1.37
CA HIS A 87 -4.16 6.76 1.68
C HIS A 87 -5.48 7.35 1.14
N PRO A 88 -6.01 8.41 1.78
CA PRO A 88 -7.21 9.12 1.33
C PRO A 88 -6.93 10.13 0.19
N PHE A 89 -5.76 10.05 -0.44
CA PHE A 89 -5.33 10.87 -1.56
C PHE A 89 -4.60 10.00 -2.59
N ALA A 90 -4.56 10.44 -3.85
CA ALA A 90 -3.87 9.69 -4.91
C ALA A 90 -2.34 9.71 -4.68
N ILE A 91 -1.69 8.59 -4.95
CA ILE A 91 -0.23 8.42 -4.82
C ILE A 91 0.41 8.15 -6.19
N ASP A 92 1.61 8.70 -6.41
CA ASP A 92 2.44 8.39 -7.59
C ASP A 92 3.30 7.17 -7.29
N VAL A 93 3.08 6.11 -8.06
CA VAL A 93 3.78 4.83 -7.94
C VAL A 93 4.70 4.59 -9.14
N GLY A 94 4.96 5.62 -9.94
CA GLY A 94 5.90 5.54 -11.06
C GLY A 94 7.32 5.21 -10.62
N GLY A 95 7.94 4.22 -11.25
CA GLY A 95 9.31 3.80 -10.97
C GLY A 95 9.48 2.84 -9.80
N TRP A 96 8.39 2.50 -9.11
CA TRP A 96 8.35 1.40 -8.16
C TRP A 96 8.48 0.06 -8.89
N SER A 97 8.93 -0.98 -8.18
CA SER A 97 8.99 -2.32 -8.76
C SER A 97 8.65 -3.42 -7.76
N LEU A 98 8.17 -4.54 -8.29
CA LEU A 98 8.13 -5.82 -7.60
C LEU A 98 9.32 -6.66 -8.07
N ASP A 99 9.99 -7.32 -7.12
CA ASP A 99 11.23 -8.10 -7.31
C ASP A 99 11.20 -9.43 -6.50
N ASP A 100 12.24 -10.25 -6.70
CA ASP A 100 12.50 -11.61 -6.22
C ASP A 100 11.59 -12.71 -6.78
N GLY A 101 10.27 -12.60 -6.55
CA GLY A 101 9.31 -13.61 -7.04
C GLY A 101 8.86 -13.33 -8.46
N ILE A 102 8.58 -12.06 -8.76
CA ILE A 102 8.20 -11.60 -10.09
C ILE A 102 8.95 -10.32 -10.44
N ASP A 103 9.13 -10.08 -11.73
CA ASP A 103 9.77 -8.86 -12.24
C ASP A 103 8.71 -7.93 -12.83
N ALA A 104 8.35 -6.86 -12.12
CA ALA A 104 7.43 -5.84 -12.64
C ALA A 104 7.92 -4.44 -12.30
N THR A 105 8.12 -3.59 -13.31
CA THR A 105 8.42 -2.17 -13.11
C THR A 105 7.21 -1.32 -13.46
N ILE A 106 6.77 -0.50 -12.51
CA ILE A 106 5.62 0.37 -12.69
C ILE A 106 6.03 1.58 -13.55
N PRO A 107 5.34 1.84 -14.69
CA PRO A 107 5.70 2.93 -15.58
C PRO A 107 5.62 4.31 -14.89
N ALA A 108 6.51 5.22 -15.25
CA ALA A 108 6.49 6.60 -14.74
C ALA A 108 5.15 7.29 -15.03
N GLY A 109 4.65 8.06 -14.05
CA GLY A 109 3.35 8.75 -14.14
C GLY A 109 2.15 7.86 -13.86
N THR A 110 2.36 6.62 -13.41
CA THR A 110 1.29 5.76 -12.89
C THR A 110 0.87 6.26 -11.52
N THR A 111 -0.43 6.46 -11.34
CA THR A 111 -1.01 6.87 -10.06
C THR A 111 -2.02 5.84 -9.61
N ILE A 112 -2.13 5.66 -8.30
CA ILE A 112 -3.22 4.89 -7.68
C ILE A 112 -4.11 5.91 -6.96
N GLU A 113 -5.39 5.93 -7.33
CA GLU A 113 -6.39 6.79 -6.70
C GLU A 113 -6.56 6.48 -5.20
N PRO A 114 -7.19 7.37 -4.40
CA PRO A 114 -7.43 7.10 -2.98
C PRO A 114 -8.13 5.75 -2.79
N HIS A 115 -7.60 4.89 -1.92
CA HIS A 115 -8.14 3.54 -1.70
C HIS A 115 -8.28 2.70 -2.99
N GLY A 116 -7.52 3.06 -4.03
CA GLY A 116 -7.52 2.37 -5.31
C GLY A 116 -6.49 1.25 -5.37
N PHE A 117 -6.51 0.55 -6.50
CA PHE A 117 -5.72 -0.66 -6.74
C PHE A 117 -4.93 -0.58 -8.04
N LEU A 118 -3.79 -1.26 -8.07
CA LEU A 118 -2.98 -1.52 -9.24
C LEU A 118 -2.66 -3.01 -9.30
N LEU A 119 -3.07 -3.68 -10.38
CA LEU A 119 -2.74 -5.08 -10.58
C LEU A 119 -1.44 -5.23 -11.38
N THR A 120 -0.61 -6.19 -10.99
CA THR A 120 0.47 -6.70 -11.81
C THR A 120 0.20 -8.17 -12.13
N ALA A 121 0.35 -8.57 -13.39
CA ALA A 121 0.03 -9.93 -13.82
C ALA A 121 0.86 -10.34 -15.03
N ASN A 122 1.01 -11.64 -15.24
CA ASN A 122 1.61 -12.15 -16.46
C ASN A 122 0.71 -11.88 -17.68
N ASP A 123 -0.56 -12.33 -17.64
CA ASP A 123 -1.55 -12.04 -18.68
C ASP A 123 -2.45 -10.86 -18.34
N THR A 124 -1.97 -9.65 -18.66
CA THR A 124 -2.77 -8.42 -18.52
C THR A 124 -3.98 -8.35 -19.46
N ALA A 125 -4.05 -9.15 -20.52
CA ALA A 125 -5.21 -9.14 -21.42
C ALA A 125 -6.41 -9.85 -20.79
N THR A 126 -6.18 -10.96 -20.08
CA THR A 126 -7.19 -11.64 -19.27
C THR A 126 -7.77 -10.70 -18.22
N TYR A 127 -6.91 -10.04 -17.42
CA TYR A 127 -7.38 -9.08 -16.43
C TYR A 127 -8.03 -7.83 -17.02
N ARG A 128 -7.60 -7.36 -18.20
CA ARG A 128 -8.27 -6.23 -18.87
C ARG A 128 -9.70 -6.60 -19.27
N ALA A 129 -9.96 -7.84 -19.65
CA ALA A 129 -11.31 -8.32 -19.98
C ALA A 129 -12.21 -8.43 -18.74
N ILE A 130 -11.63 -8.77 -17.57
CA ILE A 130 -12.35 -8.93 -16.30
C ILE A 130 -12.63 -7.58 -15.64
N LEU A 131 -11.61 -6.73 -15.50
CA LEU A 131 -11.66 -5.49 -14.71
C LEU A 131 -12.09 -4.26 -15.51
N GLY A 132 -12.14 -4.36 -16.84
CA GLY A 132 -12.41 -3.22 -17.70
C GLY A 132 -11.26 -2.20 -17.68
N PRO A 133 -11.49 -0.94 -18.11
CA PRO A 133 -10.41 0.01 -18.40
C PRO A 133 -9.90 0.81 -17.19
N PHE A 134 -10.50 0.66 -16.01
CA PHE A 134 -10.31 1.59 -14.90
C PHE A 134 -9.20 1.19 -13.92
N VAL A 135 -8.94 -0.12 -13.78
CA VAL A 135 -7.83 -0.61 -12.95
C VAL A 135 -6.54 -0.58 -13.77
N GLY A 136 -5.47 -0.03 -13.20
CA GLY A 136 -4.15 -0.05 -13.81
C GLY A 136 -3.61 -1.48 -13.88
N LEU A 137 -2.95 -1.83 -14.99
CA LEU A 137 -2.37 -3.15 -15.19
C LEU A 137 -0.91 -3.01 -15.60
N VAL A 138 -0.02 -3.67 -14.88
CA VAL A 138 1.41 -3.73 -15.19
C VAL A 138 1.78 -5.17 -15.57
N PRO A 139 2.34 -5.41 -16.76
CA PRO A 139 2.76 -6.74 -17.14
C PRO A 139 4.04 -7.13 -16.41
N TRP A 140 4.17 -8.41 -16.08
CA TRP A 140 5.45 -8.97 -15.67
C TRP A 140 6.42 -9.05 -16.86
N MET A 141 7.71 -9.00 -16.56
CA MET A 141 8.78 -9.07 -17.56
C MET A 141 9.27 -10.50 -17.76
N GLY A 142 9.69 -10.83 -18.98
CA GLY A 142 10.30 -12.13 -19.27
C GLY A 142 9.35 -13.31 -19.10
N THR A 143 9.76 -14.28 -18.28
CA THR A 143 9.01 -15.51 -17.99
C THR A 143 8.74 -15.65 -16.49
N SER A 144 8.58 -14.54 -15.78
CA SER A 144 8.24 -14.56 -14.35
C SER A 144 6.88 -15.23 -14.15
N SER A 145 6.78 -16.00 -13.07
CA SER A 145 5.57 -16.67 -12.59
C SER A 145 5.67 -16.80 -11.09
N LEU A 146 4.55 -16.95 -10.41
CA LEU A 146 4.56 -17.25 -8.98
C LEU A 146 4.83 -18.73 -8.73
N HIS A 147 5.45 -19.05 -7.60
CA HIS A 147 5.68 -20.44 -7.19
C HIS A 147 4.54 -20.93 -6.30
N ASN A 148 3.89 -22.03 -6.70
CA ASN A 148 2.73 -22.58 -5.99
C ASN A 148 3.06 -23.05 -4.56
N SER A 149 4.33 -23.35 -4.25
CA SER A 149 4.76 -23.77 -2.90
C SER A 149 5.18 -22.61 -1.98
N GLY A 150 5.27 -21.39 -2.51
CA GLY A 150 5.77 -20.24 -1.76
C GLY A 150 7.03 -19.61 -2.34
N GLU A 151 7.13 -18.29 -2.16
CA GLU A 151 8.32 -17.49 -2.43
C GLU A 151 8.26 -16.13 -1.71
N THR A 152 9.20 -15.25 -2.01
CA THR A 152 9.22 -13.87 -1.49
C THR A 152 8.94 -12.88 -2.59
N ILE A 153 8.00 -11.97 -2.35
CA ILE A 153 7.72 -10.81 -3.19
C ILE A 153 8.18 -9.57 -2.41
N ARG A 154 9.00 -8.73 -3.04
CA ARG A 154 9.42 -7.44 -2.47
C ARG A 154 8.86 -6.29 -3.29
N LEU A 155 8.28 -5.31 -2.60
CA LEU A 155 7.97 -4.02 -3.19
C LEU A 155 9.13 -3.06 -2.93
N ILE A 156 9.71 -2.54 -4.00
CA ILE A 156 10.90 -1.70 -3.99
C ILE A 156 10.53 -0.30 -4.45
N ARG A 157 10.97 0.70 -3.67
CA ARG A 157 10.82 2.12 -3.96
C ARG A 157 11.71 2.54 -5.13
N PRO A 158 11.44 3.69 -5.78
CA PRO A 158 12.29 4.20 -6.86
C PRO A 158 13.75 4.48 -6.46
N ASP A 159 14.03 4.67 -5.17
CA ASP A 159 15.39 4.85 -4.64
C ASP A 159 16.14 3.53 -4.35
N GLY A 160 15.48 2.38 -4.56
CA GLY A 160 16.02 1.05 -4.34
C GLY A 160 15.83 0.52 -2.91
N THR A 161 15.17 1.27 -2.02
CA THR A 161 14.83 0.77 -0.67
C THR A 161 13.59 -0.11 -0.69
N GLN A 162 13.51 -1.07 0.23
CA GLN A 162 12.33 -1.94 0.36
C GLN A 162 11.18 -1.18 1.06
N ALA A 163 10.01 -1.16 0.44
CA ALA A 163 8.78 -0.64 1.03
C ALA A 163 7.97 -1.71 1.74
N ASP A 164 7.80 -2.86 1.11
CA ASP A 164 7.00 -3.97 1.63
C ASP A 164 7.62 -5.31 1.24
N ILE A 165 7.29 -6.36 1.98
CA ILE A 165 7.75 -7.73 1.74
C ILE A 165 6.72 -8.75 2.20
N VAL A 166 6.46 -9.75 1.36
CA VAL A 166 5.61 -10.89 1.71
C VAL A 166 6.35 -12.17 1.33
N THR A 167 6.50 -13.07 2.29
CA THR A 167 7.06 -14.42 2.06
C THR A 167 5.96 -15.45 2.27
N TYR A 168 5.17 -15.71 1.22
CA TYR A 168 4.05 -16.66 1.30
C TYR A 168 4.53 -18.11 1.15
N SER A 169 3.71 -19.06 1.61
CA SER A 169 3.97 -20.50 1.48
C SER A 169 2.66 -21.29 1.48
N ASP A 170 2.67 -22.51 0.96
CA ASP A 170 1.60 -23.51 1.08
C ASP A 170 1.61 -24.25 2.43
N THR A 171 2.55 -23.93 3.33
CA THR A 171 2.69 -24.54 4.66
C THR A 171 2.97 -23.50 5.74
N GLY A 172 2.79 -23.85 7.03
CA GLY A 172 3.25 -22.98 8.12
C GLY A 172 2.28 -21.88 8.55
N GLY A 173 0.98 -22.07 8.31
CA GLY A 173 -0.08 -21.18 8.82
C GLY A 173 -0.82 -20.39 7.75
N TRP A 174 -0.38 -20.49 6.48
CA TRP A 174 -1.09 -19.94 5.34
C TRP A 174 -2.35 -20.75 5.01
N THR A 175 -3.31 -20.09 4.39
CA THR A 175 -4.65 -20.63 4.11
C THR A 175 -4.68 -21.49 2.85
N ASN A 176 -5.39 -22.61 2.89
CA ASN A 176 -5.48 -23.54 1.76
C ASN A 176 -6.38 -23.03 0.62
N GLU A 177 -7.26 -22.07 0.91
CA GLU A 177 -8.16 -21.47 -0.07
C GLU A 177 -7.40 -20.79 -1.22
N ALA A 178 -6.23 -20.23 -0.91
CA ALA A 178 -5.32 -19.59 -1.87
C ALA A 178 -4.43 -20.59 -2.64
N ASP A 179 -4.45 -21.87 -2.24
CA ASP A 179 -3.55 -22.92 -2.74
C ASP A 179 -4.27 -23.84 -3.75
N GLY A 180 -4.70 -23.29 -4.89
CA GLY A 180 -5.34 -24.05 -5.97
C GLY A 180 -6.83 -24.31 -5.77
N ALA A 181 -7.39 -23.96 -4.62
CA ALA A 181 -8.84 -24.04 -4.34
C ALA A 181 -9.64 -22.89 -4.97
N GLY A 182 -8.95 -21.84 -5.44
CA GLY A 182 -9.51 -20.77 -6.27
C GLY A 182 -9.64 -19.42 -5.58
N GLY A 183 -9.39 -19.32 -4.28
CA GLY A 183 -9.20 -18.03 -3.63
C GLY A 183 -7.83 -17.44 -3.99
N SER A 184 -7.67 -16.13 -3.84
CA SER A 184 -6.37 -15.49 -3.67
C SER A 184 -6.00 -15.44 -2.19
N LEU A 185 -4.77 -15.04 -1.90
CA LEU A 185 -4.32 -14.65 -0.58
C LEU A 185 -4.52 -13.15 -0.40
N GLU A 186 -5.32 -12.75 0.59
CA GLU A 186 -5.73 -11.37 0.84
C GLU A 186 -5.19 -10.87 2.19
N TRP A 187 -4.64 -9.66 2.19
CA TRP A 187 -4.22 -8.98 3.42
C TRP A 187 -5.42 -8.54 4.25
N LYS A 188 -5.37 -8.75 5.57
CA LYS A 188 -6.45 -8.40 6.52
C LYS A 188 -6.60 -6.90 6.78
N GLY A 189 -5.68 -6.09 6.30
CA GLY A 189 -5.76 -4.64 6.41
C GLY A 189 -4.97 -4.05 7.58
N ALA A 190 -5.18 -2.75 7.80
CA ALA A 190 -4.35 -1.96 8.71
C ALA A 190 -4.24 -2.56 10.13
N GLY A 191 -3.02 -2.60 10.67
CA GLY A 191 -2.72 -3.21 11.97
C GLY A 191 -2.20 -4.66 11.87
N HIS A 192 -2.17 -5.22 10.66
CA HIS A 192 -1.57 -6.52 10.36
C HIS A 192 -0.27 -6.35 9.58
N ASP A 193 0.82 -6.96 10.05
CA ASP A 193 2.14 -6.89 9.43
C ASP A 193 2.23 -7.84 8.22
N ASN A 194 2.43 -7.30 7.02
CA ASN A 194 2.49 -8.05 5.76
C ASN A 194 3.53 -9.18 5.75
N ALA A 195 4.57 -9.10 6.58
CA ALA A 195 5.58 -10.14 6.70
C ALA A 195 5.10 -11.40 7.45
N LEU A 196 3.97 -11.35 8.16
CA LEU A 196 3.47 -12.41 9.02
C LEU A 196 2.32 -13.20 8.37
N PRO A 197 2.33 -14.55 8.38
CA PRO A 197 1.23 -15.36 7.81
C PRO A 197 -0.15 -15.04 8.41
N GLU A 198 -0.22 -14.73 9.71
CA GLU A 198 -1.47 -14.38 10.38
C GLU A 198 -2.12 -13.07 9.90
N SER A 199 -1.41 -12.27 9.12
CA SER A 199 -1.91 -11.06 8.48
C SER A 199 -2.68 -11.33 7.19
N TRP A 200 -2.65 -12.57 6.71
CA TRP A 200 -3.25 -12.98 5.45
C TRP A 200 -4.37 -14.00 5.67
N ILE A 201 -5.31 -14.02 4.73
CA ILE A 201 -6.42 -14.97 4.70
C ILE A 201 -6.75 -15.29 3.25
N GLY A 202 -7.26 -16.49 3.00
CA GLY A 202 -7.71 -16.86 1.67
C GLY A 202 -9.06 -16.22 1.35
N SER A 203 -9.18 -15.68 0.15
CA SER A 203 -10.41 -15.11 -0.36
C SER A 203 -11.55 -16.12 -0.36
N ASN A 204 -12.75 -15.64 -0.06
CA ASN A 204 -13.97 -16.43 -0.19
C ASN A 204 -14.56 -16.40 -1.62
N ALA A 205 -13.93 -15.68 -2.55
CA ALA A 205 -14.34 -15.55 -3.94
C ALA A 205 -13.42 -16.32 -4.90
N LEU A 206 -14.00 -16.94 -5.93
CA LEU A 206 -13.24 -17.57 -7.01
C LEU A 206 -12.51 -16.48 -7.81
N GLY A 207 -11.19 -16.56 -7.88
CA GLY A 207 -10.32 -15.56 -8.49
C GLY A 207 -9.94 -14.41 -7.58
N GLY A 208 -10.36 -14.45 -6.30
CA GLY A 208 -10.06 -13.36 -5.36
C GLY A 208 -10.94 -12.13 -5.55
N SER A 209 -10.38 -10.98 -5.18
CA SER A 209 -10.98 -9.64 -5.24
C SER A 209 -10.20 -8.63 -6.10
N PRO A 210 -9.60 -9.00 -7.24
CA PRO A 210 -8.71 -8.11 -7.97
C PRO A 210 -9.42 -6.81 -8.37
N GLY A 211 -8.79 -5.69 -8.06
CA GLY A 211 -9.28 -4.34 -8.33
C GLY A 211 -10.40 -3.88 -7.39
N ALA A 212 -10.61 -4.55 -6.25
CA ALA A 212 -11.67 -4.26 -5.28
C ALA A 212 -11.18 -4.50 -3.85
N ASP A 213 -11.98 -4.08 -2.86
CA ASP A 213 -11.70 -4.36 -1.45
C ASP A 213 -11.61 -5.87 -1.21
N ASN A 214 -10.60 -6.30 -0.45
CA ASN A 214 -10.42 -7.69 -0.04
C ASN A 214 -11.70 -8.21 0.64
N SER A 215 -12.04 -9.47 0.37
CA SER A 215 -13.21 -10.12 0.95
C SER A 215 -13.24 -10.08 2.48
N SER A 216 -12.06 -10.05 3.12
CA SER A 216 -11.92 -9.93 4.58
C SER A 216 -12.20 -8.54 5.16
N TRP A 217 -12.24 -7.48 4.34
CA TRP A 217 -12.57 -6.12 4.79
C TRP A 217 -14.07 -5.82 4.77
N ALA A 218 -14.86 -6.71 4.17
CA ALA A 218 -16.30 -6.58 4.03
C ALA A 218 -17.10 -7.13 5.24
N ASP A 219 -16.40 -7.60 6.28
CA ASP A 219 -16.95 -8.35 7.43
C ASP A 219 -17.19 -7.50 8.70
#